data_AF-A0A7Y2G817-F1
#
_entry.id   AF-A0A7Y2G817-F1
#
_cell.length_a   1.000
_cell.length_b   1.000
_cell.length_c   1.000
_cell.angle_alpha   90.00
_cell.angle_beta   90.00
_cell.angle_gamma   90.00
#
_symmetry.space_group_name_H-M   'P 1'
#
loop_
_entity.id
_entity.type
_entity.pdbx_description
1 polymer ?
#
loop_
_entity_poly.entity_id
_entity_poly.type
_entity_poly.pdbx_seq_one_letter_code
_entity_poly.pdbx_strand_id
1 'polypeptide(L)'
;MPKTGGDATWALFQCVPDLVVRADDPLDPRKHASFAEEGIAETRYVLNLRRLPSQVLSWVQHTFANGRGRVPKGTWITPEEALEFRMPDQLLERYLDGGPGRDRIEVSDWLRMEHLRDDFIEFASTLRPLDAGDIDRIRRVITKPPMAYDHNPLTYFTPDQVEELYERNPTWARIETEVYGSLIPEEPADAVAATVAVPAAGTAAGALPEPLL
;
A
#
# COMPACT_ATOMS: atom_id res chain seq x y z
N MET A 1 -5.76 -0.88 -4.82
CA MET A 1 -4.94 0.29 -4.43
C MET A 1 -3.46 0.07 -4.78
N PRO A 2 -2.77 1.06 -5.39
CA PRO A 2 -1.33 0.98 -5.66
C PRO A 2 -0.48 0.85 -4.39
N LYS A 3 0.62 0.09 -4.50
CA LYS A 3 1.66 -0.06 -3.46
C LYS A 3 1.23 -0.71 -2.14
N THR A 4 0.08 -1.39 -2.13
CA THR A 4 -0.45 -2.11 -0.96
C THR A 4 -0.43 -3.63 -1.12
N GLY A 5 0.28 -4.16 -2.12
CA GLY A 5 0.46 -5.60 -2.29
C GLY A 5 -0.35 -6.26 -3.41
N GLY A 6 -0.93 -5.50 -4.34
CA GLY A 6 -1.77 -6.06 -5.41
C GLY A 6 -1.14 -7.20 -6.22
N ASP A 7 0.15 -7.08 -6.61
CA ASP A 7 0.86 -8.15 -7.34
C ASP A 7 1.03 -9.43 -6.48
N ALA A 8 1.17 -9.26 -5.15
CA ALA A 8 1.27 -10.39 -4.23
C ALA A 8 -0.10 -11.05 -4.04
N THR A 9 -1.16 -10.28 -3.80
CA THR A 9 -2.55 -10.78 -3.73
C THR A 9 -2.93 -11.54 -5.00
N TRP A 10 -2.57 -11.02 -6.17
CA TRP A 10 -2.77 -11.70 -7.44
C TRP A 10 -2.14 -13.10 -7.46
N ALA A 11 -0.87 -13.20 -7.04
CA ALA A 11 -0.18 -14.49 -6.97
C ALA A 11 -0.84 -15.47 -5.97
N LEU A 12 -1.44 -14.96 -4.88
CA LEU A 12 -2.19 -15.82 -3.95
C LEU A 12 -3.48 -16.36 -4.59
N PHE A 13 -4.21 -15.54 -5.35
CA PHE A 13 -5.38 -16.00 -6.09
C PHE A 13 -5.05 -17.04 -7.16
N GLN A 14 -3.83 -17.02 -7.73
CA GLN A 14 -3.39 -18.08 -8.66
C GLN A 14 -3.26 -19.46 -7.98
N CYS A 15 -3.15 -19.53 -6.65
CA CYS A 15 -3.19 -20.79 -5.92
C CYS A 15 -4.61 -21.37 -5.81
N VAL A 16 -5.64 -20.54 -5.91
CA VAL A 16 -7.07 -20.91 -5.78
C VAL A 16 -7.87 -20.35 -6.96
N PRO A 17 -7.53 -20.73 -8.20
CA PRO A 17 -8.06 -20.09 -9.41
C PRO A 17 -9.57 -20.28 -9.58
N ASP A 18 -10.15 -21.29 -8.93
CA ASP A 18 -11.58 -21.57 -8.91
C ASP A 18 -12.40 -20.50 -8.17
N LEU A 19 -11.77 -19.67 -7.34
CA LEU A 19 -12.39 -18.51 -6.71
C LEU A 19 -12.48 -17.28 -7.64
N VAL A 20 -11.83 -17.30 -8.80
CA VAL A 20 -11.72 -16.15 -9.70
C VAL A 20 -12.66 -16.33 -10.89
N VAL A 21 -13.79 -15.62 -10.88
CA VAL A 21 -14.73 -15.59 -12.01
C VAL A 21 -14.27 -14.63 -13.10
N ARG A 22 -13.73 -13.47 -12.69
CA ARG A 22 -13.19 -12.44 -13.58
C ARG A 22 -12.01 -11.77 -12.90
N ALA A 23 -10.97 -11.49 -13.67
CA ALA A 23 -9.85 -10.66 -13.27
C ALA A 23 -9.44 -9.78 -14.44
N ASP A 24 -9.15 -8.51 -14.17
CA ASP A 24 -8.54 -7.63 -15.16
C ASP A 24 -7.08 -8.03 -15.38
N ASP A 25 -6.54 -7.73 -16.56
CA ASP A 25 -5.15 -8.02 -16.90
C ASP A 25 -4.21 -7.27 -15.91
N PRO A 26 -3.20 -7.93 -15.32
CA PRO A 26 -2.22 -7.27 -14.45
C PRO A 26 -1.45 -6.11 -15.09
N LEU A 27 -1.44 -5.98 -16.41
CA LEU A 27 -0.84 -4.85 -17.14
C LEU A 27 -1.85 -3.75 -17.45
N ASP A 28 -3.15 -3.99 -17.27
CA ASP A 28 -4.19 -3.00 -17.52
C ASP A 28 -4.25 -1.97 -16.38
N PRO A 29 -4.18 -0.66 -16.67
CA PRO A 29 -4.32 0.37 -15.64
C PRO A 29 -5.68 0.31 -14.91
N ARG A 30 -6.72 -0.27 -15.52
CA ARG A 30 -8.04 -0.48 -14.91
C ARG A 30 -8.01 -1.41 -13.70
N LYS A 31 -6.96 -2.20 -13.48
CA LYS A 31 -6.77 -2.96 -12.22
C LYS A 31 -6.69 -2.06 -10.97
N HIS A 32 -6.61 -0.75 -11.15
CA HIS A 32 -6.64 0.26 -10.10
C HIS A 32 -7.93 1.09 -10.08
N ALA A 33 -8.94 0.74 -10.88
CA ALA A 33 -10.27 1.35 -10.88
C ALA A 33 -10.89 1.38 -9.48
N SER A 34 -11.73 2.38 -9.20
CA SER A 34 -12.50 2.42 -7.97
C SER A 34 -13.61 1.37 -7.98
N PHE A 35 -14.17 1.06 -6.81
CA PHE A 35 -15.34 0.19 -6.71
C PHE A 35 -16.62 0.82 -7.30
N ALA A 36 -16.66 2.15 -7.45
CA ALA A 36 -17.77 2.85 -8.09
C ALA A 36 -17.80 2.69 -9.62
N GLU A 37 -16.66 2.32 -10.23
CA GLU A 37 -16.55 2.07 -11.67
C GLU A 37 -17.10 0.66 -11.99
N GLU A 38 -18.30 0.61 -12.57
CA GLU A 38 -19.06 -0.57 -13.06
C GLU A 38 -19.71 -1.49 -12.00
N GLY A 39 -21.04 -1.69 -12.11
CA GLY A 39 -21.77 -2.96 -11.92
C GLY A 39 -21.67 -3.78 -10.62
N ILE A 40 -20.79 -3.45 -9.69
CA ILE A 40 -20.49 -4.22 -8.46
C ILE A 40 -21.39 -3.70 -7.32
N ALA A 41 -22.70 -3.58 -7.55
CA ALA A 41 -23.62 -3.25 -6.45
C ALA A 41 -23.87 -4.51 -5.60
N GLU A 42 -24.00 -4.34 -4.28
CA GLU A 42 -24.40 -5.39 -3.32
C GLU A 42 -23.38 -6.54 -3.13
N THR A 43 -22.08 -6.24 -3.28
CA THR A 43 -21.03 -7.26 -3.17
C THR A 43 -20.05 -6.92 -2.04
N ARG A 44 -19.54 -7.95 -1.36
CA ARG A 44 -18.49 -7.85 -0.34
C ARG A 44 -17.23 -7.22 -0.94
N TYR A 45 -16.83 -6.04 -0.46
CA TYR A 45 -15.66 -5.32 -0.99
C TYR A 45 -14.40 -5.71 -0.21
N VAL A 46 -13.34 -6.03 -0.94
CA VAL A 46 -12.07 -6.49 -0.37
C VAL A 46 -10.95 -5.58 -0.87
N LEU A 47 -10.16 -5.03 0.06
CA LEU A 47 -9.09 -4.11 -0.31
C LEU A 47 -7.80 -4.40 0.46
N ASN A 48 -6.69 -4.35 -0.27
CA ASN A 48 -5.36 -4.39 0.33
C ASN A 48 -5.01 -3.09 1.04
N LEU A 49 -4.49 -3.18 2.27
CA LEU A 49 -3.96 -2.06 3.05
C LEU A 49 -2.51 -2.33 3.44
N ARG A 50 -1.69 -1.28 3.49
CA ARG A 50 -0.32 -1.33 4.00
C ARG A 50 -0.15 -0.22 5.02
N ARG A 51 0.70 -0.44 6.03
CA ARG A 51 1.09 0.62 6.97
C ARG A 51 1.54 1.88 6.22
N LEU A 52 1.04 3.06 6.60
CA LEU A 52 1.21 4.29 5.83
C LEU A 52 2.69 4.64 5.52
N PRO A 53 3.62 4.68 6.49
CA PRO A 53 5.03 4.99 6.20
C PRO A 53 5.65 4.02 5.19
N SER A 54 5.34 2.73 5.32
CA SER A 54 5.80 1.68 4.41
C SER A 54 5.20 1.82 3.01
N GLN A 55 3.95 2.29 2.90
CA GLN A 55 3.31 2.56 1.61
C GLN A 55 3.97 3.76 0.91
N VAL A 56 4.22 4.84 1.64
CA VAL A 56 4.86 6.04 1.10
C VAL A 56 6.30 5.75 0.68
N LEU A 57 7.07 5.03 1.50
CA LEU A 57 8.42 4.60 1.15
C LEU A 57 8.42 3.73 -0.12
N SER A 58 7.49 2.78 -0.23
CA SER A 58 7.33 1.96 -1.45
C SER A 58 7.00 2.81 -2.68
N TRP A 59 6.22 3.87 -2.52
CA TRP A 59 5.95 4.83 -3.59
C TRP A 59 7.19 5.62 -3.97
N VAL A 60 7.94 6.16 -3.00
CA VAL A 60 9.19 6.89 -3.20
C VAL A 60 10.18 6.04 -4.00
N GLN A 61 10.41 4.82 -3.55
CA GLN A 61 11.34 3.88 -4.20
C GLN A 61 10.90 3.49 -5.61
N HIS A 62 9.59 3.34 -5.81
CA HIS A 62 9.07 3.09 -7.14
C HIS A 62 9.24 4.28 -8.08
N THR A 63 9.01 5.51 -7.59
CA THR A 63 9.21 6.75 -8.35
C THR A 63 10.68 6.94 -8.68
N PHE A 64 11.59 6.69 -7.73
CA PHE A 64 13.03 6.68 -7.99
C PHE A 64 13.40 5.68 -9.10
N ALA A 65 12.90 4.45 -9.02
CA ALA A 65 13.26 3.39 -9.96
C ALA A 65 12.71 3.59 -11.39
N ASN A 66 11.54 4.24 -11.53
CA ASN A 66 10.79 4.27 -12.80
C ASN A 66 10.49 5.67 -13.33
N GLY A 67 10.69 6.73 -12.53
CA GLY A 67 10.09 8.03 -12.74
C GLY A 67 8.57 8.00 -12.53
N ARG A 68 7.95 9.19 -12.40
CA ARG A 68 6.49 9.33 -12.34
C ARG A 68 6.06 10.76 -12.68
N GLY A 69 5.17 10.90 -13.66
CA GLY A 69 4.66 12.21 -14.07
C GLY A 69 5.81 13.13 -14.50
N ARG A 70 6.03 14.22 -13.75
CA ARG A 70 7.14 15.16 -13.97
C ARG A 70 8.43 14.80 -13.23
N VAL A 71 8.42 13.81 -12.35
CA VAL A 71 9.60 13.36 -11.59
C VAL A 71 10.39 12.37 -12.45
N PRO A 72 11.62 12.71 -12.89
CA PRO A 72 12.44 11.80 -13.68
C PRO A 72 12.84 10.53 -12.91
N LYS A 73 13.19 9.48 -13.67
CA LYS A 73 13.82 8.28 -13.11
C LYS A 73 15.17 8.66 -12.48
N GLY A 74 15.46 8.11 -11.31
CA GLY A 74 16.69 8.35 -10.54
C GLY A 74 16.62 9.60 -9.66
N THR A 75 15.51 10.35 -9.66
CA THR A 75 15.32 11.46 -8.75
C THR A 75 15.02 10.93 -7.35
N TRP A 76 15.91 11.24 -6.41
CA TRP A 76 15.69 11.00 -5.00
C TRP A 76 14.66 11.99 -4.47
N ILE A 77 13.66 11.48 -3.77
CA ILE A 77 12.66 12.28 -3.05
C ILE A 77 13.10 12.27 -1.60
N THR A 78 13.11 13.43 -0.95
CA THR A 78 13.47 13.51 0.48
C THR A 78 12.29 13.15 1.38
N PRO A 79 12.52 12.85 2.67
CA PRO A 79 11.43 12.67 3.63
C PRO A 79 10.49 13.88 3.69
N GLU A 80 11.03 15.10 3.67
CA GLU A 80 10.24 16.35 3.70
C GLU A 80 9.34 16.48 2.46
N GLU A 81 9.89 16.23 1.26
CA GLU A 81 9.10 16.19 0.04
C GLU A 81 8.04 15.08 0.08
N ALA A 82 8.36 13.94 0.69
CA ALA A 82 7.43 12.83 0.83
C ALA A 82 6.22 13.18 1.73
N LEU A 83 6.40 14.01 2.76
CA LEU A 83 5.33 14.48 3.66
C LEU A 83 4.35 15.42 2.97
N GLU A 84 4.77 16.11 1.91
CA GLU A 84 3.87 16.99 1.14
C GLU A 84 2.84 16.19 0.32
N PHE A 85 3.07 14.90 0.09
CA PHE A 85 2.13 14.06 -0.65
C PHE A 85 0.94 13.63 0.20
N ARG A 86 -0.22 14.26 -0.04
CA ARG A 86 -1.55 13.75 0.40
C ARG A 86 -2.09 12.58 -0.45
N MET A 87 -1.23 12.01 -1.28
CA MET A 87 -1.57 10.96 -2.23
C MET A 87 -2.15 9.70 -1.56
N PRO A 88 -1.67 9.24 -0.38
CA PRO A 88 -2.25 8.06 0.28
C PRO A 88 -3.74 8.23 0.58
N ASP A 89 -4.14 9.29 1.29
CA ASP A 89 -5.56 9.56 1.58
C ASP A 89 -6.37 9.78 0.30
N GLN A 90 -5.88 10.57 -0.65
CA GLN A 90 -6.58 10.80 -1.92
C GLN A 90 -6.83 9.49 -2.70
N LEU A 91 -5.85 8.57 -2.70
CA LEU A 91 -6.02 7.27 -3.33
C LEU A 91 -7.02 6.39 -2.57
N LEU A 92 -6.95 6.37 -1.25
CA LEU A 92 -7.84 5.58 -0.40
C LEU A 92 -9.29 6.06 -0.54
N GLU A 93 -9.51 7.38 -0.47
CA GLU A 93 -10.82 8.01 -0.66
C GLU A 93 -11.44 7.63 -2.00
N ARG A 94 -10.66 7.52 -3.08
CA ARG A 94 -11.18 7.05 -4.38
C ARG A 94 -11.81 5.66 -4.32
N TYR A 95 -11.32 4.75 -3.47
CA TYR A 95 -11.91 3.41 -3.31
C TYR A 95 -13.12 3.41 -2.38
N LEU A 96 -13.18 4.38 -1.45
CA LEU A 96 -14.27 4.51 -0.48
C LEU A 96 -15.41 5.38 -1.02
N ASP A 97 -15.17 6.17 -2.05
CA ASP A 97 -16.21 6.95 -2.73
C ASP A 97 -17.18 6.02 -3.46
N GLY A 98 -18.47 6.09 -3.10
CA GLY A 98 -19.56 5.38 -3.78
C GLY A 98 -19.89 5.96 -5.15
N GLY A 99 -19.39 7.16 -5.45
CA GLY A 99 -19.72 7.91 -6.65
C GLY A 99 -21.02 8.71 -6.50
N PRO A 100 -21.42 9.44 -7.56
CA PRO A 100 -22.54 10.38 -7.50
C PRO A 100 -23.85 9.73 -7.05
N GLY A 101 -24.43 10.23 -5.96
CA GLY A 101 -25.72 9.80 -5.44
C GLY A 101 -25.73 8.45 -4.72
N ARG A 102 -24.55 7.94 -4.31
CA ARG A 102 -24.41 6.70 -3.54
C ARG A 102 -23.68 6.96 -2.22
N ASP A 103 -23.95 6.11 -1.23
CA ASP A 103 -23.25 6.15 0.06
C ASP A 103 -21.78 5.73 -0.09
N ARG A 104 -20.96 6.14 0.88
CA ARG A 104 -19.56 5.71 0.97
C ARG A 104 -19.49 4.19 1.02
N ILE A 105 -18.55 3.61 0.29
CA ILE A 105 -18.31 2.18 0.25
C ILE A 105 -17.64 1.73 1.53
N GLU A 106 -18.23 0.72 2.17
CA GLU A 106 -17.66 0.01 3.30
C GLU A 106 -16.85 -1.19 2.79
N VAL A 107 -15.55 -1.20 3.07
CA VAL A 107 -14.69 -2.35 2.79
C VAL A 107 -14.97 -3.43 3.82
N SER A 108 -15.50 -4.55 3.36
CA SER A 108 -15.86 -5.68 4.22
C SER A 108 -14.64 -6.44 4.75
N ASP A 109 -13.57 -6.52 3.95
CA ASP A 109 -12.34 -7.22 4.32
C ASP A 109 -11.10 -6.44 3.91
N TRP A 110 -10.20 -6.30 4.89
CA TRP A 110 -8.91 -5.69 4.69
C TRP A 110 -7.84 -6.78 4.62
N LEU A 111 -7.09 -6.81 3.52
CA LEU A 111 -5.92 -7.66 3.37
C LEU A 111 -4.67 -6.87 3.73
N ARG A 112 -4.15 -7.06 4.95
CA ARG A 112 -2.99 -6.33 5.47
C ARG A 112 -1.73 -6.84 4.81
N MET A 113 -0.95 -5.97 4.18
CA MET A 113 0.27 -6.35 3.46
C MET A 113 1.26 -7.11 4.36
N GLU A 114 1.37 -6.67 5.62
CA GLU A 114 2.24 -7.25 6.64
C GLU A 114 1.76 -8.63 7.13
N HIS A 115 0.48 -8.96 6.95
CA HIS A 115 -0.15 -10.24 7.30
C HIS A 115 -0.80 -10.94 6.09
N LEU A 116 -0.38 -10.60 4.88
CA LEU A 116 -1.18 -10.80 3.67
C LEU A 116 -1.61 -12.24 3.44
N ARG A 117 -0.73 -13.19 3.73
CA ARG A 117 -1.03 -14.62 3.54
C ARG A 117 -2.09 -15.12 4.51
N ASP A 118 -2.00 -14.71 5.78
CA ASP A 118 -2.94 -15.16 6.81
C ASP A 118 -4.31 -14.54 6.57
N ASP A 119 -4.35 -13.23 6.31
CA ASP A 119 -5.59 -12.52 5.96
C ASP A 119 -6.22 -13.08 4.67
N PHE A 120 -5.40 -13.45 3.68
CA PHE A 120 -5.90 -14.08 2.44
C PHE A 120 -6.47 -15.48 2.70
N ILE A 121 -5.82 -16.30 3.52
CA ILE A 121 -6.32 -17.64 3.88
C ILE A 121 -7.66 -17.51 4.60
N GLU A 122 -7.75 -16.60 5.57
CA GLU A 122 -8.98 -16.33 6.29
C GLU A 122 -10.10 -15.89 5.33
N PHE A 123 -9.83 -14.87 4.52
CA PHE A 123 -10.77 -14.38 3.52
C PHE A 123 -11.22 -15.48 2.55
N ALA A 124 -10.29 -16.19 1.90
CA ALA A 124 -10.61 -17.22 0.91
C ALA A 124 -11.41 -18.38 1.54
N SER A 125 -11.15 -18.71 2.80
CA SER A 125 -11.90 -19.72 3.55
C SER A 125 -13.38 -19.35 3.75
N THR A 126 -13.73 -18.06 3.70
CA THR A 126 -15.12 -17.60 3.75
C THR A 126 -15.86 -17.79 2.42
N LEU A 127 -15.14 -17.93 1.30
CA LEU A 127 -15.71 -18.15 -0.02
C LEU A 127 -15.88 -19.64 -0.31
N ARG A 128 -14.93 -20.46 0.14
CA ARG A 128 -15.03 -21.93 0.14
C ARG A 128 -14.10 -22.54 1.18
N PRO A 129 -14.34 -23.79 1.62
CA PRO A 129 -13.35 -24.54 2.40
C PRO A 129 -12.02 -24.69 1.64
N LEU A 130 -10.91 -24.35 2.29
CA LEU A 130 -9.56 -24.61 1.80
C LEU A 130 -9.02 -25.91 2.41
N ASP A 131 -8.40 -26.75 1.60
CA ASP A 131 -7.71 -27.93 2.11
C ASP A 131 -6.25 -27.63 2.52
N ALA A 132 -5.56 -28.61 3.08
CA ALA A 132 -4.17 -28.45 3.50
C ALA A 132 -3.22 -28.14 2.33
N GLY A 133 -3.53 -28.63 1.12
CA GLY A 133 -2.77 -28.38 -0.09
C GLY A 133 -2.93 -26.95 -0.60
N ASP A 134 -4.14 -26.39 -0.55
CA ASP A 134 -4.41 -24.97 -0.82
C ASP A 134 -3.58 -24.07 0.10
N ILE A 135 -3.66 -24.32 1.41
CA ILE A 135 -2.95 -23.55 2.43
C ILE A 135 -1.43 -23.62 2.23
N ASP A 136 -0.87 -24.80 1.97
CA ASP A 136 0.57 -24.94 1.72
C ASP A 136 1.01 -24.20 0.44
N ARG A 137 0.22 -24.27 -0.63
CA ARG A 137 0.48 -23.50 -1.88
C ARG A 137 0.45 -22.00 -1.63
N ILE A 138 -0.56 -21.48 -0.92
CA ILE A 138 -0.66 -20.05 -0.56
C ILE A 138 0.53 -19.61 0.30
N ARG A 139 0.97 -20.46 1.25
CA ARG A 139 2.10 -20.14 2.12
C ARG A 139 3.43 -20.11 1.38
N ARG A 140 3.62 -20.99 0.40
CA ARG A 140 4.90 -21.15 -0.31
C ARG A 140 5.02 -20.37 -1.60
N VAL A 141 3.91 -19.88 -2.16
CA VAL A 141 3.97 -19.17 -3.44
C VAL A 141 4.94 -18.00 -3.35
N ILE A 142 5.88 -18.00 -4.29
CA ILE A 142 6.83 -16.92 -4.48
C ILE A 142 6.04 -15.79 -5.11
N THR A 143 5.85 -14.72 -4.33
CA THR A 143 5.31 -13.47 -4.86
C THR A 143 6.41 -12.72 -5.61
N LYS A 144 6.07 -11.57 -6.21
CA LYS A 144 7.03 -10.73 -6.92
C LYS A 144 8.32 -10.53 -6.09
N PRO A 145 9.51 -10.67 -6.69
CA PRO A 145 10.77 -10.43 -6.00
C PRO A 145 10.74 -9.05 -5.33
N PRO A 146 11.17 -8.93 -4.06
CA PRO A 146 11.21 -7.64 -3.40
C PRO A 146 12.18 -6.72 -4.15
N MET A 147 11.79 -5.46 -4.30
CA MET A 147 12.73 -4.44 -4.77
C MET A 147 13.87 -4.31 -3.77
N ALA A 148 15.10 -4.15 -4.28
CA ALA A 148 16.29 -4.01 -3.46
C ALA A 148 16.37 -2.59 -2.88
N TYR A 149 15.78 -2.41 -1.70
CA TYR A 149 15.91 -1.22 -0.85
C TYR A 149 15.64 -1.61 0.61
N ASP A 150 15.95 -0.73 1.56
CA ASP A 150 15.60 -0.95 2.97
C ASP A 150 14.09 -0.77 3.19
N HIS A 151 13.38 -1.85 3.53
CA HIS A 151 11.94 -1.82 3.71
C HIS A 151 11.49 -1.27 5.07
N ASN A 152 12.43 -0.95 5.97
CA ASN A 152 12.10 -0.32 7.25
C ASN A 152 11.83 1.19 7.03
N PRO A 153 10.58 1.67 7.17
CA PRO A 153 10.28 3.08 6.97
C PRO A 153 10.98 4.01 7.97
N LEU A 154 11.38 3.51 9.14
CA LEU A 154 12.06 4.30 10.18
C LEU A 154 13.54 4.58 9.86
N THR A 155 14.07 3.97 8.79
CA THR A 155 15.39 4.34 8.26
C THR A 155 15.34 5.50 7.29
N TYR A 156 14.14 5.84 6.82
CA TYR A 156 13.87 6.93 5.88
C TYR A 156 13.18 8.10 6.57
N PHE A 157 12.19 7.83 7.43
CA PHE A 157 11.47 8.83 8.23
C PHE A 157 11.94 8.81 9.68
N THR A 158 12.02 9.99 10.30
CA THR A 158 12.11 10.10 11.77
C THR A 158 10.74 9.80 12.41
N PRO A 159 10.69 9.51 13.73
CA PRO A 159 9.42 9.36 14.45
C PRO A 159 8.48 10.57 14.28
N ASP A 160 8.99 11.80 14.45
CA ASP A 160 8.20 13.04 14.26
C ASP A 160 7.64 13.15 12.84
N GLN A 161 8.40 12.73 11.83
CA GLN A 161 7.92 12.71 10.44
C GLN A 161 6.86 11.64 10.22
N VAL A 162 6.93 10.51 10.91
CA VAL A 162 5.88 9.49 10.87
C VAL A 162 4.59 10.02 11.49
N GLU A 163 4.68 10.71 12.63
CA GLU A 163 3.52 11.38 13.26
C GLU A 163 2.90 12.39 12.29
N GLU A 164 3.70 13.31 11.74
CA GLU A 164 3.24 14.30 10.77
C GLU A 164 2.61 13.64 9.53
N LEU A 165 3.17 12.51 9.06
CA LEU A 165 2.62 11.78 7.92
C LEU A 165 1.20 11.26 8.22
N TYR A 166 0.94 10.76 9.42
CA TYR A 166 -0.39 10.33 9.85
C TYR A 166 -1.34 11.52 10.06
N GLU A 167 -0.87 12.62 10.66
CA GLU A 167 -1.68 13.85 10.80
C GLU A 167 -2.17 14.39 9.46
N ARG A 168 -1.32 14.28 8.42
CA ARG A 168 -1.65 14.70 7.05
C ARG A 168 -2.54 13.74 6.28
N ASN A 169 -2.68 12.48 6.76
CA ASN A 169 -3.48 11.43 6.13
C ASN A 169 -4.46 10.80 7.15
N PRO A 170 -5.41 11.59 7.70
CA PRO A 170 -6.28 11.14 8.78
C PRO A 170 -7.21 9.99 8.41
N THR A 171 -7.63 9.86 7.15
CA THR A 171 -8.47 8.71 6.75
C THR A 171 -7.67 7.42 6.84
N TRP A 172 -6.44 7.42 6.32
CA TRP A 172 -5.55 6.27 6.40
C TRP A 172 -5.21 5.94 7.84
N ALA A 173 -4.87 6.94 8.67
CA ALA A 173 -4.55 6.74 10.08
C ALA A 173 -5.71 6.05 10.83
N ARG A 174 -6.96 6.52 10.60
CA ARG A 174 -8.15 5.92 11.19
C ARG A 174 -8.33 4.46 10.77
N ILE A 175 -8.28 4.19 9.47
CA ILE A 175 -8.47 2.84 8.91
C ILE A 175 -7.33 1.92 9.37
N GLU A 176 -6.09 2.40 9.39
CA GLU A 176 -4.97 1.61 9.88
C GLU A 176 -5.14 1.25 11.35
N THR A 177 -5.57 2.20 12.20
CA THR A 177 -5.87 1.92 13.61
C THR A 177 -6.99 0.90 13.76
N GLU A 178 -8.05 1.00 12.94
CA GLU A 178 -9.16 0.05 12.94
C GLU A 178 -8.72 -1.37 12.54
N VAL A 179 -7.89 -1.47 11.49
CA VAL A 179 -7.49 -2.74 10.86
C VAL A 179 -6.31 -3.41 11.57
N TYR A 180 -5.36 -2.63 12.07
CA TYR A 180 -4.16 -3.14 12.75
C TYR A 180 -4.20 -3.02 14.27
N GLY A 181 -5.17 -2.27 14.83
CA GLY A 181 -5.29 -2.01 16.27
C GLY A 181 -4.41 -0.86 16.79
N SER A 182 -3.48 -0.37 15.99
CA SER A 182 -2.59 0.75 16.31
C SER A 182 -2.02 1.35 15.03
N LEU A 183 -1.38 2.51 15.11
CA LEU A 183 -0.44 2.98 14.07
C LEU A 183 0.90 2.23 14.21
N ILE A 184 1.82 2.38 13.26
CA ILE A 184 3.18 1.82 13.40
C ILE A 184 3.75 2.31 14.74
N PRO A 185 4.27 1.42 15.60
CA PRO A 185 4.86 1.84 16.86
C PRO A 185 6.13 2.65 16.60
N GLU A 186 6.33 3.70 17.39
CA GLU A 186 7.68 4.22 17.65
C GLU A 186 8.54 3.02 18.06
N GLU A 187 9.70 2.80 17.43
CA GLU A 187 10.63 1.84 18.02
C GLU A 187 10.94 2.31 19.45
N PRO A 188 10.90 1.41 20.46
CA PRO A 188 11.32 1.79 21.80
C PRO A 188 12.74 2.35 21.73
N ALA A 189 12.97 3.49 22.37
CA ALA A 189 14.17 4.33 22.30
C ALA A 189 15.52 3.60 22.56
N ASP A 190 15.50 2.33 22.97
CA ASP A 190 16.67 1.50 23.25
C ASP A 190 17.24 0.75 22.02
N ALA A 191 16.66 0.87 20.83
CA ALA A 191 17.15 0.19 19.62
C ALA A 191 18.21 0.97 18.82
N VAL A 192 18.57 2.20 19.22
CA VAL A 192 19.49 3.07 18.47
C VAL A 192 20.96 2.77 18.79
N ALA A 193 21.44 1.59 18.38
CA ALA A 193 22.86 1.26 18.39
C ALA A 193 23.29 0.46 17.15
N ALA A 194 22.99 0.98 15.95
CA ALA A 194 23.68 0.61 14.71
C ALA A 194 23.44 1.67 13.63
N THR A 195 24.17 2.78 13.70
CA THR A 195 24.22 3.78 12.62
C THR A 195 24.98 3.20 11.42
N VAL A 196 24.32 3.10 10.26
CA VAL A 196 25.00 2.98 8.96
C VAL A 196 24.89 4.33 8.25
N ALA A 197 26.05 4.84 7.83
CA ALA A 197 26.18 6.15 7.20
C ALA A 197 25.40 6.25 5.89
N VAL A 198 24.52 7.26 5.81
CA VAL A 198 23.90 7.73 4.57
C VAL A 198 24.97 8.45 3.73
N PRO A 199 25.10 8.17 2.42
CA PRO A 199 26.02 8.92 1.57
C PRO A 199 25.53 10.37 1.41
N ALA A 200 26.46 11.31 1.56
CA ALA A 200 26.20 12.74 1.44
C ALA A 200 25.51 13.08 0.11
N ALA A 201 24.38 13.78 0.20
CA ALA A 201 23.62 14.28 -0.92
C ALA A 201 24.49 15.21 -1.80
N GLY A 202 24.63 14.83 -3.07
CA GLY A 202 25.09 15.75 -4.11
C GLY A 202 23.99 16.78 -4.37
N THR A 203 24.31 18.06 -4.19
CA THR A 203 23.44 19.20 -4.45
C THR A 203 23.03 19.27 -5.92
N ALA A 204 21.76 19.00 -6.20
CA ALA A 204 21.08 19.48 -7.39
C ALA A 204 19.72 20.05 -6.98
N ALA A 205 19.73 21.32 -6.57
CA ALA A 205 18.53 22.09 -6.33
C ALA A 205 17.79 22.31 -7.66
N GLY A 206 16.76 21.51 -7.90
CA GLY A 206 15.73 21.78 -8.89
C GLY A 206 14.42 22.00 -8.15
N ALA A 207 14.04 23.27 -7.98
CA ALA A 207 12.75 23.62 -7.38
C ALA A 207 11.60 22.93 -8.13
N LEU A 208 10.74 22.22 -7.39
CA LEU A 208 9.49 21.70 -7.93
C LEU A 208 8.57 22.89 -8.29
N PRO A 209 7.86 22.85 -9.43
CA PRO A 209 6.86 23.86 -9.75
C PRO A 209 5.66 23.74 -8.81
N GLU A 210 5.08 24.90 -8.46
CA GLU A 210 3.95 25.08 -7.53
C GLU A 210 2.76 24.11 -7.74
N PRO A 211 2.01 23.79 -6.66
CA PRO A 211 0.81 22.98 -6.75
C PRO A 211 -0.31 23.77 -7.45
N LEU A 212 -0.86 23.22 -8.53
CA LEU A 212 -2.12 23.68 -9.09
C LEU A 212 -3.22 22.66 -8.75
N LEU A 213 -4.30 23.22 -8.21
CA LEU A 213 -5.61 22.67 -7.87
C LEU A 213 -6.14 21.63 -8.86
#